data_AF-A0A0J5WQ30-F1
#
_entry.id   AF-A0A0J5WQ30-F1
#
_cell.length_a   1.000
_cell.length_b   1.000
_cell.length_c   1.000
_cell.angle_alpha   90.00
_cell.angle_beta   90.00
_cell.angle_gamma   90.00
#
_symmetry.space_group_name_H-M   'P 1'
#
loop_
_entity.id
_entity.type
_entity.pdbx_description
1 polymer ?
#
loop_
_entity_poly.entity_id
_entity_poly.type
_entity_poly.pdbx_seq_one_letter_code
_entity_poly.pdbx_strand_id
1 'polypeptide(L)'
;MAGGANVRAYDSDLLKIGVGSKATGAKSVAIGTDSTASGANSVALGAGSVADRDNTVSVGQRGSERQIVHVAPGTQGTDAVNVDQLHLAMSNANAYTNQRIGDLQQGIADVARDAYSGIAAATALTMIPDVDQNKVLSLGIGGAVYKGQRAVSLGGTVRVTENLKMRAGVGISDGGNVAGVGLSYQW
;
A
#
# COMPACT_ATOMS: atom_id res chain seq x y z
N MET A 1 -9.38 31.31 57.40
CA MET A 1 -10.77 30.86 57.19
C MET A 1 -10.78 29.92 55.98
N ALA A 2 -10.75 28.61 56.22
CA ALA A 2 -10.80 27.60 55.17
C ALA A 2 -12.28 27.32 54.84
N GLY A 3 -12.78 27.93 53.78
CA GLY A 3 -14.13 27.65 53.27
C GLY A 3 -14.14 26.29 52.57
N GLY A 4 -14.51 25.24 53.29
CA GLY A 4 -14.71 23.91 52.74
C GLY A 4 -15.75 23.93 51.63
N ALA A 5 -15.38 23.44 50.44
CA ALA A 5 -16.31 23.29 49.34
C ALA A 5 -17.49 22.40 49.79
N ASN A 6 -18.68 22.97 49.72
CA ASN A 6 -19.95 22.31 49.99
C ASN A 6 -20.10 21.06 49.11
N VAL A 7 -19.74 19.87 49.62
CA VAL A 7 -20.16 18.60 49.03
C VAL A 7 -21.60 18.37 49.48
N ARG A 8 -22.56 18.70 48.61
CA ARG A 8 -23.98 18.38 48.81
C ARG A 8 -24.43 17.40 47.74
N ALA A 9 -24.49 16.12 48.11
CA ALA A 9 -25.22 15.12 47.32
C ALA A 9 -26.73 15.34 47.57
N TYR A 10 -27.47 15.55 46.49
CA TYR A 10 -28.93 15.56 46.47
C TYR A 10 -29.35 14.54 45.43
N ASP A 11 -30.16 13.58 45.87
CA ASP A 11 -30.69 12.44 45.14
C ASP A 11 -29.80 11.17 45.12
N SER A 12 -30.44 10.01 45.32
CA SER A 12 -29.81 8.73 45.71
C SER A 12 -28.82 8.15 44.69
N ASP A 13 -28.71 8.74 43.50
CA ASP A 13 -27.94 8.22 42.38
C ASP A 13 -26.82 9.18 41.89
N LEU A 14 -26.56 10.33 42.54
CA LEU A 14 -25.68 11.38 41.97
C LEU A 14 -24.48 11.72 42.87
N LEU A 15 -23.30 12.00 42.27
CA LEU A 15 -22.11 12.50 42.97
C LEU A 15 -21.63 13.85 42.42
N LYS A 16 -21.37 14.81 43.31
CA LYS A 16 -20.92 16.18 42.98
C LYS A 16 -19.75 16.57 43.88
N ILE A 17 -18.61 16.91 43.29
CA ILE A 17 -17.41 17.39 44.00
C ILE A 17 -16.89 18.64 43.30
N GLY A 18 -16.83 19.76 44.02
CA GLY A 18 -16.35 21.04 43.49
C GLY A 18 -17.46 22.09 43.40
N VAL A 19 -17.07 23.36 43.58
CA VAL A 19 -18.00 24.51 43.52
C VAL A 19 -18.60 24.59 42.12
N GLY A 20 -19.92 24.79 42.01
CA GLY A 20 -20.59 24.90 40.71
C GLY A 20 -20.72 23.58 39.93
N SER A 21 -20.28 22.44 40.47
CA SER A 21 -20.45 21.13 39.81
C SER A 21 -21.92 20.71 39.69
N LYS A 22 -22.28 20.10 38.55
CA LYS A 22 -23.65 19.75 38.16
C LYS A 22 -23.72 18.30 37.66
N ALA A 23 -24.03 17.37 38.54
CA ALA A 23 -24.54 16.04 38.15
C ALA A 23 -26.07 16.11 38.02
N THR A 24 -26.61 16.03 36.81
CA THR A 24 -28.06 16.11 36.53
C THR A 24 -28.60 14.91 35.77
N GLY A 25 -27.76 14.11 35.13
CA GLY A 25 -28.17 12.85 34.51
C GLY A 25 -28.33 11.74 35.56
N ALA A 26 -29.26 10.81 35.40
CA ALA A 26 -29.40 9.69 36.34
C ALA A 26 -28.09 8.90 36.47
N LYS A 27 -27.67 8.52 37.68
CA LYS A 27 -26.40 7.79 37.92
C LYS A 27 -25.14 8.53 37.45
N SER A 28 -25.16 9.86 37.44
CA SER A 28 -24.03 10.67 36.96
C SER A 28 -23.10 11.15 38.08
N VAL A 29 -21.85 11.41 37.68
CA VAL A 29 -20.77 11.87 38.56
C VAL A 29 -20.12 13.12 37.97
N ALA A 30 -20.08 14.21 38.73
CA ALA A 30 -19.39 15.44 38.36
C ALA A 30 -18.28 15.76 39.40
N ILE A 31 -17.01 15.73 38.95
CA ILE A 31 -15.84 15.97 39.79
C ILE A 31 -15.01 17.10 39.20
N GLY A 32 -14.96 18.24 39.88
CA GLY A 32 -14.24 19.45 39.51
C GLY A 32 -15.12 20.70 39.54
N THR A 33 -14.53 21.86 39.81
CA THR A 33 -15.22 23.16 39.77
C THR A 33 -15.87 23.35 38.40
N ASP A 34 -17.15 23.75 38.38
CA ASP A 34 -17.95 23.95 37.16
C ASP A 34 -18.04 22.74 36.20
N SER A 35 -17.74 21.52 36.67
CA SER A 35 -17.96 20.30 35.88
C SER A 35 -19.45 20.00 35.73
N THR A 36 -19.87 19.49 34.57
CA THR A 36 -21.28 19.16 34.29
C THR A 36 -21.40 17.75 33.71
N ALA A 37 -22.10 16.87 34.42
CA ALA A 37 -22.46 15.52 33.97
C ALA A 37 -23.98 15.44 33.80
N SER A 38 -24.45 15.63 32.56
CA SER A 38 -25.88 15.64 32.23
C SER A 38 -26.36 14.37 31.53
N GLY A 39 -25.46 13.55 30.99
CA GLY A 39 -25.80 12.22 30.47
C GLY A 39 -26.09 11.21 31.59
N ALA A 40 -26.98 10.25 31.34
CA ALA A 40 -27.22 9.14 32.26
C ALA A 40 -25.98 8.21 32.34
N ASN A 41 -25.65 7.72 33.53
CA ASN A 41 -24.48 6.88 33.78
C ASN A 41 -23.18 7.50 33.23
N SER A 42 -23.01 8.81 33.39
CA SER A 42 -21.87 9.56 32.85
C SER A 42 -20.96 10.14 33.94
N VAL A 43 -19.71 10.41 33.60
CA VAL A 43 -18.70 10.98 34.49
C VAL A 43 -18.06 12.20 33.83
N ALA A 44 -18.22 13.39 34.40
CA ALA A 44 -17.44 14.57 34.07
C ALA A 44 -16.27 14.69 35.05
N LEU A 45 -15.03 14.50 34.56
CA LEU A 45 -13.82 14.46 35.37
C LEU A 45 -12.90 15.65 35.03
N GLY A 46 -12.69 16.53 36.00
CA GLY A 46 -11.89 17.75 35.88
C GLY A 46 -12.72 19.03 35.84
N ALA A 47 -12.10 20.16 36.21
CA ALA A 47 -12.77 21.46 36.24
C ALA A 47 -13.28 21.86 34.85
N GLY A 48 -14.54 22.30 34.74
CA GLY A 48 -15.18 22.65 33.47
C GLY A 48 -15.34 21.50 32.47
N SER A 49 -15.16 20.24 32.87
CA SER A 49 -15.47 19.10 32.00
C SER A 49 -16.96 18.96 31.78
N VAL A 50 -17.37 18.52 30.59
CA VAL A 50 -18.78 18.32 30.21
C VAL A 50 -18.96 16.89 29.71
N ALA A 51 -19.78 16.11 30.41
CA ALA A 51 -20.23 14.77 30.02
C ALA A 51 -21.73 14.82 29.71
N ASP A 52 -22.07 15.14 28.47
CA ASP A 52 -23.44 15.34 27.98
C ASP A 52 -24.02 14.12 27.25
N ARG A 53 -23.24 13.04 27.14
CA ARG A 53 -23.68 11.77 26.54
C ARG A 53 -23.79 10.67 27.58
N ASP A 54 -24.78 9.81 27.42
CA ASP A 54 -24.97 8.65 28.30
C ASP A 54 -23.81 7.65 28.21
N ASN A 55 -23.50 6.98 29.31
CA ASN A 55 -22.46 5.94 29.39
C ASN A 55 -21.06 6.42 28.93
N THR A 56 -20.66 7.63 29.33
CA THR A 56 -19.35 8.19 28.96
C THR A 56 -18.57 8.71 30.15
N VAL A 57 -17.25 8.74 30.00
CA VAL A 57 -16.35 9.53 30.84
C VAL A 57 -15.79 10.66 29.98
N SER A 58 -16.05 11.90 30.36
CA SER A 58 -15.47 13.08 29.74
C SER A 58 -14.39 13.67 30.63
N VAL A 59 -13.19 13.83 30.07
CA VAL A 59 -12.05 14.46 30.76
C VAL A 59 -11.90 15.94 30.40
N GLY A 60 -12.82 16.52 29.65
CA GLY A 60 -12.75 17.89 29.18
C GLY A 60 -14.06 18.37 28.57
N GLN A 61 -13.99 19.34 27.68
CA GLN A 61 -15.11 19.77 26.85
C GLN A 61 -14.59 20.13 25.46
N ARG A 62 -15.49 20.33 24.49
CA ARG A 62 -15.11 20.73 23.13
C ARG A 62 -14.25 22.00 23.16
N GLY A 63 -13.07 21.95 22.55
CA GLY A 63 -12.11 23.06 22.53
C GLY A 63 -11.34 23.26 23.85
N SER A 64 -11.50 22.36 24.80
CA SER A 64 -10.72 22.29 26.05
C SER A 64 -10.53 20.82 26.44
N GLU A 65 -10.07 20.04 25.47
CA GLU A 65 -9.71 18.63 25.63
C GLU A 65 -8.49 18.49 26.54
N ARG A 66 -8.42 17.38 27.28
CA ARG A 66 -7.26 17.03 28.10
C ARG A 66 -6.58 15.81 27.52
N GLN A 67 -5.26 15.76 27.66
CA GLN A 67 -4.50 14.55 27.37
C GLN A 67 -4.66 13.54 28.51
N ILE A 68 -4.79 12.27 28.15
CA ILE A 68 -4.71 11.14 29.08
C ILE A 68 -3.33 10.52 28.88
N VAL A 69 -2.43 10.72 29.85
CA VAL A 69 -1.02 10.29 29.78
C VAL A 69 -0.78 9.08 30.69
N HIS A 70 0.35 8.39 30.46
CA HIS A 70 0.72 7.15 31.17
C HIS A 70 -0.27 5.98 30.97
N VAL A 71 -0.87 5.91 29.78
CA VAL A 71 -1.71 4.78 29.37
C VAL A 71 -0.81 3.63 28.93
N ALA A 72 -0.79 2.56 29.72
CA ALA A 72 -0.12 1.32 29.34
C ALA A 72 -0.74 0.73 28.05
N PRO A 73 0.01 -0.07 27.27
CA PRO A 73 -0.54 -0.71 26.07
C PRO A 73 -1.78 -1.54 26.39
N GLY A 74 -2.84 -1.36 25.59
CA GLY A 74 -4.04 -2.18 25.70
C GLY A 74 -3.76 -3.64 25.31
N THR A 75 -4.38 -4.58 26.01
CA THR A 75 -4.19 -6.03 25.85
C THR A 75 -5.48 -6.78 25.49
N GLN A 76 -6.64 -6.20 25.79
CA GLN A 76 -7.96 -6.72 25.46
C GLN A 76 -8.68 -5.80 24.45
N GLY A 77 -9.71 -6.32 23.80
CA GLY A 77 -10.42 -5.61 22.72
C GLY A 77 -11.15 -4.32 23.15
N THR A 78 -11.30 -4.08 24.45
CA THR A 78 -11.94 -2.88 25.01
C THR A 78 -10.97 -1.98 25.78
N ASP A 79 -9.67 -2.27 25.74
CA ASP A 79 -8.65 -1.43 26.37
C ASP A 79 -8.39 -0.18 25.52
N ALA A 80 -7.98 0.91 26.18
CA ALA A 80 -7.52 2.09 25.46
C ALA A 80 -6.21 1.77 24.71
N VAL A 81 -6.11 2.24 23.47
CA VAL A 81 -4.90 2.15 22.65
C VAL A 81 -4.05 3.40 22.93
N ASN A 82 -2.76 3.21 23.22
CA ASN A 82 -1.83 4.34 23.36
C ASN A 82 -1.15 4.70 22.03
N VAL A 83 -0.46 5.84 21.99
CA VAL A 83 0.14 6.37 20.75
C VAL A 83 1.25 5.45 20.20
N ASP A 84 1.98 4.73 21.06
CA ASP A 84 3.02 3.79 20.63
C ASP A 84 2.43 2.60 19.86
N GLN A 85 1.31 2.05 20.33
CA GLN A 85 0.58 0.98 19.62
C GLN A 85 0.07 1.45 18.26
N LEU A 86 -0.43 2.69 18.16
CA LEU A 86 -0.87 3.27 16.88
C LEU A 86 0.31 3.44 15.92
N HIS A 87 1.43 4.00 16.39
CA HIS A 87 2.63 4.17 15.56
C HIS A 87 3.19 2.84 15.07
N LEU A 88 3.19 1.80 15.91
CA LEU A 88 3.60 0.45 15.53
C LEU A 88 2.70 -0.11 14.42
N ALA A 89 1.38 0.01 14.56
CA ALA A 89 0.43 -0.43 13.53
C ALA A 89 0.63 0.30 12.20
N MET A 90 0.83 1.62 12.23
CA MET A 90 1.12 2.44 11.05
C MET A 90 2.45 2.06 10.39
N SER A 91 3.50 1.83 11.20
CA SER A 91 4.81 1.40 10.71
C SER A 91 4.72 0.06 9.97
N ASN A 92 3.99 -0.91 10.53
CA ASN A 92 3.76 -2.21 9.91
C ASN A 92 3.00 -2.10 8.58
N ALA A 93 1.97 -1.24 8.52
CA ALA A 93 1.20 -0.99 7.30
C ALA A 93 2.07 -0.34 6.19
N ASN A 94 2.93 0.61 6.56
CA ASN A 94 3.88 1.22 5.64
C ASN A 94 4.92 0.22 5.14
N ALA A 95 5.47 -0.60 6.04
CA ALA A 95 6.43 -1.65 5.67
C ALA A 95 5.83 -2.63 4.67
N TYR A 96 4.60 -3.09 4.92
CA TYR A 96 3.87 -3.97 3.99
C TYR A 96 3.69 -3.30 2.62
N THR A 97 3.27 -2.04 2.59
CA THR A 97 3.06 -1.31 1.33
C THR A 97 4.36 -1.10 0.56
N ASN A 98 5.43 -0.72 1.25
CA ASN A 98 6.75 -0.53 0.65
C ASN A 98 7.29 -1.83 0.05
N GLN A 99 7.10 -2.96 0.73
CA GLN A 99 7.47 -4.27 0.20
C GLN A 99 6.72 -4.56 -1.11
N ARG A 100 5.39 -4.40 -1.12
CA ARG A 100 4.58 -4.63 -2.33
C ARG A 100 4.97 -3.72 -3.50
N ILE A 101 5.31 -2.46 -3.20
CA ILE A 101 5.80 -1.52 -4.22
C ILE A 101 7.18 -1.96 -4.75
N GLY A 102 8.07 -2.43 -3.88
CA GLY A 102 9.36 -2.99 -4.29
C GLY A 102 9.21 -4.20 -5.21
N ASP A 103 8.34 -5.14 -4.86
CA ASP A 103 8.04 -6.32 -5.69
C ASP A 103 7.48 -5.92 -7.06
N LEU A 104 6.58 -4.93 -7.10
CA LEU A 104 6.02 -4.39 -8.35
C LEU A 104 7.10 -3.71 -9.20
N GLN A 105 7.97 -2.91 -8.59
CA GLN A 105 9.07 -2.24 -9.30
C GLN A 105 10.01 -3.26 -9.95
N GLN A 106 10.32 -4.36 -9.26
CA GLN A 106 11.09 -5.47 -9.82
C GLN A 106 10.35 -6.14 -10.98
N GLY A 107 9.07 -6.48 -10.79
CA GLY A 107 8.27 -7.08 -11.86
C GLY A 107 8.18 -6.20 -13.11
N ILE A 108 8.08 -4.88 -12.95
CA ILE A 108 8.12 -3.92 -14.08
C ILE A 108 9.49 -3.92 -14.77
N ALA A 109 10.58 -3.96 -14.00
CA ALA A 109 11.93 -4.03 -14.55
C ALA A 109 12.16 -5.33 -15.34
N ASP A 110 11.65 -6.45 -14.84
CA ASP A 110 11.70 -7.74 -15.54
C ASP A 110 10.93 -7.71 -16.85
N VAL A 111 9.69 -7.19 -16.85
CA VAL A 111 8.90 -7.01 -18.08
C VAL A 111 9.62 -6.12 -19.09
N ALA A 112 10.24 -5.02 -18.64
CA ALA A 112 11.00 -4.14 -19.52
C ALA A 112 12.22 -4.86 -20.12
N ARG A 113 12.93 -5.66 -19.31
CA ARG A 113 14.08 -6.44 -19.75
C ARG A 113 13.69 -7.48 -20.79
N ASP A 114 12.64 -8.25 -20.53
CA ASP A 114 12.13 -9.29 -21.42
C ASP A 114 11.63 -8.69 -22.74
N ALA A 115 10.96 -7.54 -22.68
CA ALA A 115 10.54 -6.81 -23.88
C ALA A 115 11.76 -6.34 -24.71
N TYR A 116 12.76 -5.74 -24.07
CA TYR A 116 13.97 -5.27 -24.78
C TYR A 116 14.81 -6.39 -25.35
N SER A 117 14.92 -7.52 -24.65
CA SER A 117 15.63 -8.70 -25.14
C SER A 117 14.89 -9.33 -26.33
N GLY A 118 13.54 -9.37 -26.29
CA GLY A 118 12.70 -9.79 -27.40
C GLY A 118 12.88 -8.92 -28.65
N ILE A 119 12.95 -7.59 -28.50
CA ILE A 119 13.23 -6.66 -29.61
C ILE A 119 14.61 -6.91 -30.19
N ALA A 120 15.63 -7.13 -29.35
CA ALA A 120 16.96 -7.51 -29.82
C ALA A 120 16.92 -8.82 -30.62
N ALA A 121 16.22 -9.85 -30.12
CA ALA A 121 16.10 -11.14 -30.81
C ALA A 121 15.41 -11.01 -32.17
N ALA A 122 14.32 -10.24 -32.24
CA ALA A 122 13.63 -9.95 -33.51
C ALA A 122 14.53 -9.18 -34.49
N THR A 123 15.33 -8.22 -34.00
CA THR A 123 16.29 -7.47 -34.83
C THR A 123 17.43 -8.35 -35.32
N ALA A 124 17.94 -9.25 -34.46
CA ALA A 124 18.95 -10.22 -34.87
C ALA A 124 18.41 -11.11 -35.99
N LEU A 125 17.14 -11.54 -35.92
CA LEU A 125 16.51 -12.35 -36.96
C LEU A 125 16.47 -11.65 -38.32
N THR A 126 16.32 -10.32 -38.38
CA THR A 126 16.29 -9.58 -39.65
C THR A 126 17.67 -9.42 -40.29
N MET A 127 18.74 -9.51 -39.51
CA MET A 127 20.12 -9.38 -39.98
C MET A 127 20.72 -10.67 -40.58
N ILE A 128 20.00 -11.81 -40.53
CA ILE A 128 20.44 -13.04 -41.20
C ILE A 128 20.40 -12.83 -42.74
N PRO A 129 21.51 -13.03 -43.47
CA PRO A 129 21.56 -12.86 -44.91
C PRO A 129 20.63 -13.82 -45.68
N ASP A 130 20.11 -13.35 -46.82
CA ASP A 130 19.23 -14.15 -47.68
C ASP A 130 20.01 -15.06 -48.65
N VAL A 131 19.31 -16.01 -49.27
CA VAL A 131 19.91 -16.96 -50.22
C VAL A 131 20.18 -16.34 -51.60
N ASP A 132 21.42 -16.51 -52.11
CA ASP A 132 21.88 -16.01 -53.42
C ASP A 132 21.13 -16.61 -54.62
N GLN A 133 21.13 -15.91 -55.76
CA GLN A 133 20.30 -16.19 -56.95
C GLN A 133 20.47 -17.61 -57.54
N ASN A 134 21.64 -18.23 -57.40
CA ASN A 134 21.92 -19.59 -57.92
C ASN A 134 22.00 -20.67 -56.83
N LYS A 135 21.54 -20.38 -55.60
CA LYS A 135 21.59 -21.30 -54.45
C LYS A 135 20.19 -21.60 -53.91
N VAL A 136 19.93 -22.85 -53.50
CA VAL A 136 18.59 -23.29 -53.05
C VAL A 136 18.37 -23.19 -51.53
N LEU A 137 19.45 -23.05 -50.76
CA LEU A 137 19.43 -23.00 -49.30
C LEU A 137 20.45 -21.98 -48.79
N SER A 138 20.08 -21.18 -47.79
CA SER A 138 20.99 -20.42 -46.95
C SER A 138 20.76 -20.74 -45.47
N LEU A 139 21.84 -20.68 -44.71
CA LEU A 139 21.84 -20.70 -43.25
C LEU A 139 22.68 -19.52 -42.80
N GLY A 140 22.23 -18.83 -41.75
CA GLY A 140 23.00 -17.73 -41.21
C GLY A 140 22.67 -17.43 -39.76
N ILE A 141 23.53 -16.60 -39.18
CA ILE A 141 23.41 -16.09 -37.83
C ILE A 141 23.25 -14.59 -37.86
N GLY A 142 22.45 -14.05 -36.96
CA GLY A 142 22.30 -12.63 -36.75
C GLY A 142 22.61 -12.27 -35.31
N GLY A 143 23.06 -11.05 -35.08
CA GLY A 143 23.31 -10.52 -33.75
C GLY A 143 22.72 -9.14 -33.61
N ALA A 144 22.20 -8.81 -32.43
CA ALA A 144 21.68 -7.48 -32.16
C ALA A 144 21.84 -7.10 -30.70
N VAL A 145 21.88 -5.79 -30.47
CA VAL A 145 21.89 -5.19 -29.14
C VAL A 145 20.82 -4.10 -29.11
N TYR A 146 19.97 -4.08 -28.09
CA TYR A 146 18.94 -3.06 -27.91
C TYR A 146 18.82 -2.69 -26.44
N LYS A 147 18.99 -1.40 -26.11
CA LYS A 147 18.88 -0.86 -24.74
C LYS A 147 19.67 -1.67 -23.69
N GLY A 148 20.85 -2.15 -24.06
CA GLY A 148 21.73 -2.96 -23.18
C GLY A 148 21.46 -4.46 -23.19
N GLN A 149 20.32 -4.92 -23.74
CA GLN A 149 20.04 -6.34 -23.96
C GLN A 149 20.67 -6.82 -25.25
N ARG A 150 21.10 -8.08 -25.29
CA ARG A 150 21.76 -8.72 -26.43
C ARG A 150 20.95 -9.91 -26.90
N ALA A 151 21.03 -10.21 -28.18
CA ALA A 151 20.44 -11.40 -28.74
C ALA A 151 21.25 -11.93 -29.92
N VAL A 152 21.15 -13.24 -30.13
CA VAL A 152 21.70 -13.95 -31.27
C VAL A 152 20.58 -14.73 -31.92
N SER A 153 20.57 -14.79 -33.25
CA SER A 153 19.59 -15.56 -34.01
C SER A 153 20.27 -16.56 -34.92
N LEU A 154 19.55 -17.63 -35.22
CA LEU A 154 19.87 -18.62 -36.24
C LEU A 154 18.64 -18.75 -37.14
N GLY A 155 18.85 -18.80 -38.44
CA GLY A 155 17.77 -19.04 -39.37
C GLY A 155 18.28 -19.43 -40.74
N GLY A 156 17.35 -19.83 -41.60
CA GLY A 156 17.65 -20.19 -42.96
C GLY A 156 16.54 -19.80 -43.92
N THR A 157 16.91 -19.57 -45.17
CA THR A 157 15.99 -19.38 -46.28
C THR A 157 16.11 -20.57 -47.23
N VAL A 158 14.97 -21.10 -47.68
CA VAL A 158 14.88 -22.10 -48.75
C VAL A 158 14.20 -21.47 -49.97
N ARG A 159 14.77 -21.68 -51.15
CA ARG A 159 14.13 -21.36 -52.43
C ARG A 159 13.41 -22.62 -52.94
N VAL A 160 12.09 -22.56 -53.02
CA VAL A 160 11.23 -23.69 -53.43
C VAL A 160 11.11 -23.74 -54.95
N THR A 161 10.96 -22.58 -55.59
CA THR A 161 10.99 -22.40 -57.06
C THR A 161 11.77 -21.12 -57.38
N GLU A 162 12.03 -20.82 -58.66
CA GLU A 162 12.70 -19.56 -59.06
C GLU A 162 12.01 -18.31 -58.51
N ASN A 163 10.70 -18.41 -58.27
CA ASN A 163 9.85 -17.30 -57.88
C ASN A 163 9.38 -17.39 -56.41
N LEU A 164 9.59 -18.51 -55.71
CA LEU A 164 9.07 -18.73 -54.35
C LEU A 164 10.19 -18.99 -53.34
N LYS A 165 10.22 -18.19 -52.26
CA LYS A 165 11.13 -18.36 -51.12
C LYS A 165 10.39 -18.51 -49.81
N MET A 166 10.98 -19.27 -48.89
CA MET A 166 10.53 -19.42 -47.50
C MET A 166 11.70 -19.16 -46.55
N ARG A 167 11.46 -18.50 -45.41
CA ARG A 167 12.45 -18.26 -44.37
C ARG A 167 11.91 -18.70 -43.02
N ALA A 168 12.77 -19.24 -42.17
CA ALA A 168 12.47 -19.55 -40.79
C ALA A 168 13.67 -19.20 -39.91
N GLY A 169 13.42 -18.81 -38.66
CA GLY A 169 14.50 -18.57 -37.71
C GLY A 169 14.04 -18.47 -36.27
N VAL A 170 15.00 -18.62 -35.37
CA VAL A 170 14.86 -18.46 -33.93
C VAL A 170 15.88 -17.44 -33.42
N GLY A 171 15.46 -16.54 -32.55
CA GLY A 171 16.29 -15.60 -31.82
C GLY A 171 16.33 -15.98 -30.35
N ILE A 172 17.51 -15.95 -29.75
CA ILE A 172 17.78 -16.30 -28.35
C ILE A 172 18.32 -15.04 -27.66
N SER A 173 17.75 -14.72 -26.51
CA SER A 173 18.13 -13.57 -25.69
C SER A 173 17.98 -13.89 -24.21
N ASP A 174 18.54 -13.05 -23.34
CA ASP A 174 18.50 -13.28 -21.88
C ASP A 174 17.08 -13.29 -21.29
N GLY A 175 16.13 -12.58 -21.91
CA GLY A 175 14.71 -12.56 -21.50
C GLY A 175 13.80 -13.49 -22.30
N GLY A 176 14.37 -14.40 -23.11
CA GLY A 176 13.62 -15.46 -23.78
C GLY A 176 13.90 -15.60 -25.27
N ASN A 177 13.17 -16.54 -25.88
CA ASN A 177 13.35 -16.93 -27.28
C ASN A 177 12.20 -16.39 -28.15
N VAL A 178 12.53 -15.94 -29.36
CA VAL A 178 11.58 -15.51 -30.39
C VAL A 178 11.71 -16.47 -31.59
N ALA A 179 10.62 -16.81 -32.26
CA ALA A 179 10.65 -17.59 -33.48
C ALA A 179 9.79 -16.92 -34.55
N GLY A 180 10.16 -17.08 -35.83
CA GLY A 180 9.43 -16.50 -36.95
C GLY A 180 9.60 -17.30 -38.23
N VAL A 181 8.59 -17.24 -39.08
CA VAL A 181 8.59 -17.80 -40.44
C VAL A 181 8.03 -16.78 -41.42
N GLY A 182 8.47 -16.83 -42.68
CA GLY A 182 8.05 -15.90 -43.73
C GLY A 182 8.10 -16.55 -45.10
N LEU A 183 7.29 -16.02 -46.02
CA LEU A 183 7.15 -16.48 -47.41
C LEU A 183 7.20 -15.26 -48.34
N SER A 184 7.79 -15.41 -49.52
CA SER A 184 7.76 -14.37 -50.55
C SER A 184 7.67 -14.97 -51.95
N TYR A 185 6.88 -14.34 -52.82
CA TYR A 185 6.77 -14.66 -54.24
C TYR A 185 7.22 -13.47 -55.10
N GLN A 186 7.99 -13.72 -56.16
CA GLN A 186 8.52 -12.70 -57.08
C GLN A 186 8.06 -12.99 -58.52
N TRP A 187 7.83 -11.96 -59.33
CA TRP A 187 7.43 -12.06 -60.75
C TRP A 187 8.20 -11.05 -61.60
#